data_AF-A0A8H3DYR2-F1
#
_entry.id   AF-A0A8H3DYR2-F1
#
_cell.length_a   1.000
_cell.length_b   1.000
_cell.length_c   1.000
_cell.angle_alpha   90.00
_cell.angle_beta   90.00
_cell.angle_gamma   90.00
#
_symmetry.space_group_name_H-M   'P 1'
#
loop_
_entity.id
_entity.type
_entity.pdbx_description
1 polymer ?
#
loop_
_entity_poly.entity_id
_entity_poly.type
_entity_poly.pdbx_seq_one_letter_code
_entity_poly.pdbx_strand_id
1 'polypeptide(L)'
;MPPETRPKCRIAELEQFKCTPVVEPNGHTRIHCTPIPRIFRICPNRPAVEITTLVNVDPLTGEWIISSEAMWEYVAQDDGVERPVGIK
;
A
#
# COMPACT_ATOMS: atom_id res chain seq x y z
N MET A 1 -5.95 40.25 10.32
CA MET A 1 -6.28 38.99 9.61
C MET A 1 -5.93 37.83 10.53
N PRO A 2 -6.86 36.92 10.85
CA PRO A 2 -6.51 35.72 11.61
C PRO A 2 -5.56 34.84 10.78
N PRO A 3 -4.66 34.06 11.42
CA PRO A 3 -3.77 33.17 10.70
C PRO A 3 -4.60 32.13 9.95
N GLU A 4 -4.41 32.07 8.63
CA GLU A 4 -5.08 31.10 7.76
C GLU A 4 -4.61 29.70 8.18
N THR A 5 -5.48 28.93 8.84
CA THR A 5 -5.18 27.54 9.17
C THR A 5 -5.12 26.77 7.87
N ARG A 6 -3.90 26.48 7.38
CA ARG A 6 -3.69 25.63 6.21
C ARG A 6 -4.56 24.39 6.36
N PRO A 7 -5.46 24.12 5.40
CA PRO A 7 -6.42 23.06 5.59
C PRO A 7 -5.66 21.73 5.59
N LYS A 8 -5.82 20.95 6.67
CA LYS A 8 -4.99 19.79 6.97
C LYS A 8 -5.32 18.66 6.00
N CYS A 9 -4.28 17.97 5.50
CA CYS A 9 -4.48 16.73 4.77
C CYS A 9 -5.04 15.65 5.71
N ARG A 10 -5.82 14.72 5.16
CA ARG A 10 -6.31 13.53 5.88
C ARG A 10 -5.82 12.26 5.23
N ILE A 11 -5.69 11.22 6.04
CA ILE A 11 -5.47 9.85 5.57
C ILE A 11 -6.83 9.15 5.45
N ALA A 12 -7.02 8.38 4.40
CA ALA A 12 -8.19 7.55 4.20
C ALA A 12 -7.75 6.15 3.76
N GLU A 13 -8.44 5.14 4.23
CA GLU A 13 -8.26 3.76 3.80
C GLU A 13 -9.42 3.35 2.90
N LEU A 14 -9.10 2.61 1.84
CA LEU A 14 -10.03 1.96 0.95
C LEU A 14 -9.63 0.48 0.84
N GLU A 15 -10.49 -0.42 1.28
CA GLU A 15 -10.27 -1.85 1.11
C GLU A 15 -10.77 -2.28 -0.27
N GLN A 16 -9.87 -2.82 -1.10
CA GLN A 16 -10.20 -3.44 -2.38
C GLN A 16 -10.10 -4.96 -2.25
N PHE A 17 -10.70 -5.70 -3.18
CA PHE A 17 -10.58 -7.16 -3.21
C PHE A 17 -10.09 -7.62 -4.57
N LYS A 18 -9.07 -8.48 -4.59
CA LYS A 18 -8.66 -9.22 -5.78
C LYS A 18 -9.22 -10.63 -5.70
N CYS A 19 -10.15 -10.93 -6.60
CA CYS A 19 -10.82 -12.22 -6.69
C CYS A 19 -10.22 -13.07 -7.81
N THR A 20 -9.91 -14.33 -7.51
CA THR A 20 -9.36 -15.30 -8.46
C THR A 20 -10.17 -16.60 -8.38
N PRO A 21 -10.58 -17.20 -9.51
CA PRO A 21 -11.21 -18.52 -9.51
C PRO A 21 -10.19 -19.58 -9.15
N VAL A 22 -10.56 -20.50 -8.25
CA VAL A 22 -9.78 -21.65 -7.82
C VAL A 22 -10.59 -22.89 -8.13
N VAL A 23 -10.03 -23.80 -8.93
CA VAL A 23 -10.64 -25.10 -9.22
C VAL A 23 -10.25 -26.06 -8.11
N GLU A 24 -11.24 -26.56 -7.39
CA GLU A 24 -11.06 -27.54 -6.33
C GLU A 24 -10.86 -28.96 -6.93
N PRO A 25 -10.27 -29.91 -6.17
CA PRO A 25 -10.02 -31.27 -6.65
C PRO A 25 -11.28 -32.04 -7.08
N ASN A 26 -12.44 -31.64 -6.58
CA ASN A 26 -13.76 -32.16 -6.93
C ASN A 26 -14.32 -31.60 -8.25
N GLY A 27 -13.59 -30.71 -8.93
CA GLY A 27 -14.00 -30.04 -10.17
C GLY A 27 -14.88 -28.80 -9.98
N HIS A 28 -15.19 -28.41 -8.74
CA HIS A 28 -15.94 -27.18 -8.47
C HIS A 28 -15.03 -25.95 -8.52
N THR A 29 -15.53 -24.86 -9.12
CA THR A 29 -14.85 -23.57 -9.12
C THR A 29 -15.33 -22.72 -7.96
N ARG A 30 -14.43 -22.35 -7.05
CA ARG A 30 -14.66 -21.39 -5.98
C ARG A 30 -14.00 -20.06 -6.31
N ILE A 31 -14.62 -18.95 -5.91
CA ILE A 31 -13.99 -17.64 -5.99
C ILE A 31 -13.24 -17.38 -4.69
N HIS A 32 -11.92 -17.14 -4.79
CA HIS A 32 -11.08 -16.75 -3.67
C HIS A 32 -10.75 -15.25 -3.79
N CYS A 33 -11.18 -14.44 -2.83
CA CYS A 33 -10.93 -13.00 -2.81
C CYS A 33 -9.96 -12.64 -1.68
N THR A 34 -8.87 -11.97 -2.04
CA THR A 34 -7.88 -11.45 -1.08
C THR A 34 -8.09 -9.95 -0.92
N PRO A 35 -8.19 -9.42 0.32
CA PRO A 35 -8.28 -7.98 0.56
C PRO A 35 -6.95 -7.30 0.20
N ILE A 36 -7.04 -6.09 -0.34
CA ILE A 36 -5.95 -5.20 -0.73
C ILE A 36 -6.25 -3.83 -0.10
N PRO A 37 -5.69 -3.51 1.08
CA PRO A 37 -5.83 -2.20 1.66
C PRO A 37 -5.10 -1.15 0.82
N ARG A 38 -5.78 -0.04 0.51
CA ARG A 38 -5.25 1.10 -0.24
C ARG A 38 -5.34 2.34 0.63
N ILE A 39 -4.20 2.96 0.93
CA ILE A 39 -4.16 4.14 1.80
C ILE A 39 -3.94 5.37 0.92
N PHE A 40 -4.75 6.40 1.11
CA PHE A 40 -4.71 7.64 0.36
C PHE A 40 -4.41 8.84 1.25
N ARG A 41 -3.54 9.73 0.78
CA ARG A 41 -3.37 11.08 1.32
C ARG A 41 -4.25 12.05 0.53
N ILE A 42 -5.22 12.64 1.22
CA ILE A 42 -6.19 13.58 0.63
C ILE A 42 -5.91 14.97 1.18
N CYS A 43 -5.47 15.87 0.29
CA CYS A 43 -5.22 17.27 0.62
C CYS A 43 -6.21 18.15 -0.15
N PRO A 44 -6.69 19.26 0.44
CA PRO A 44 -7.54 20.23 -0.25
C PRO A 44 -6.88 20.77 -1.52
N ASN A 45 -7.67 20.92 -2.58
CA ASN A 45 -7.23 21.42 -3.90
C ASN A 45 -6.11 20.60 -4.55
N ARG A 46 -5.93 19.34 -4.14
CA ARG A 46 -4.98 18.40 -4.75
C ARG A 46 -5.69 17.07 -5.01
N PRO A 47 -5.32 16.34 -6.07
CA PRO A 47 -5.76 14.95 -6.24
C PRO A 47 -5.38 14.10 -5.03
N ALA A 48 -6.21 13.09 -4.74
CA ALA A 48 -5.84 12.06 -3.77
C ALA A 48 -4.64 11.27 -4.32
N VAL A 49 -3.65 11.01 -3.47
CA VAL A 49 -2.47 10.24 -3.83
C VAL A 49 -2.46 8.95 -3.01
N GLU A 50 -2.39 7.81 -3.69
CA GLU A 50 -2.17 6.52 -3.04
C GLU A 50 -0.75 6.47 -2.46
N ILE A 51 -0.63 6.03 -1.20
CA ILE A 51 0.65 5.91 -0.48
C ILE A 51 0.95 4.45 -0.09
N THR A 52 0.11 3.50 -0.51
CA THR A 52 0.37 2.06 -0.40
C THR A 52 1.22 1.57 -1.56
N THR A 53 2.18 0.69 -1.27
CA THR A 53 2.90 -0.08 -2.29
C THR A 53 2.52 -1.56 -2.18
N LEU A 54 2.49 -2.26 -3.31
CA LEU A 54 2.15 -3.69 -3.34
C LEU A 54 3.43 -4.50 -3.25
N VAL A 55 3.52 -5.34 -2.21
CA VAL A 55 4.62 -6.29 -2.03
C VAL A 55 4.11 -7.71 -2.20
N ASN A 56 4.93 -8.58 -2.79
CA ASN A 56 4.64 -10.01 -2.81
C ASN A 56 4.95 -10.59 -1.42
N VAL A 57 4.23 -11.63 -1.03
CA VAL A 57 4.46 -12.33 0.24
C VAL A 57 4.74 -13.79 -0.07
N ASP A 58 5.78 -14.35 0.54
CA ASP A 58 6.01 -15.79 0.51
C ASP A 58 4.88 -16.49 1.28
N PRO A 59 4.08 -17.35 0.64
CA PRO A 59 2.92 -17.98 1.28
C PRO A 59 3.29 -19.03 2.33
N LEU A 60 4.54 -19.51 2.38
CA LEU A 60 5.03 -20.51 3.34
C LEU A 60 5.61 -19.85 4.59
N THR A 61 6.33 -18.73 4.44
CA THR A 61 7.00 -18.05 5.56
C THR A 61 6.26 -16.82 6.06
N GLY A 62 5.41 -16.21 5.23
CA GLY A 62 4.77 -14.93 5.50
C GLY A 62 5.73 -13.74 5.34
N GLU A 63 6.93 -13.94 4.80
CA GLU A 63 7.91 -12.88 4.59
C GLU A 63 7.59 -12.05 3.34
N TRP A 64 7.86 -10.75 3.43
CA TRP A 64 7.66 -9.80 2.34
C TRP A 64 8.80 -9.92 1.31
N ILE A 65 8.45 -10.24 0.07
CA ILE A 65 9.35 -10.21 -1.08
C ILE A 65 9.28 -8.80 -1.67
N ILE A 66 10.19 -7.93 -1.23
CA ILE A 66 10.33 -6.56 -1.74
C ILE A 66 11.06 -6.63 -3.08
N SER A 67 10.37 -6.31 -4.17
CA SER A 67 11.02 -6.19 -5.48
C SER A 67 11.90 -4.93 -5.52
N SER A 68 12.91 -4.92 -6.40
CA SER A 68 13.70 -3.71 -6.65
C SER A 68 12.84 -2.51 -7.08
N GLU A 69 11.65 -2.79 -7.63
CA GLU A 69 10.69 -1.75 -8.00
C GLU A 69 9.99 -1.14 -6.78
N ALA A 70 9.51 -1.96 -5.86
CA ALA A 70 8.95 -1.46 -4.60
C ALA A 70 10.04 -0.76 -3.75
N MET A 71 11.30 -1.20 -3.85
CA MET A 71 12.40 -0.64 -3.08
C MET A 71 12.71 0.83 -3.43
N TRP A 72 12.66 1.24 -4.71
CA TRP A 72 12.92 2.63 -5.09
C TRP A 72 11.80 3.58 -4.67
N GLU A 73 10.56 3.10 -4.57
CA GLU A 73 9.44 3.87 -3.99
C GLU A 73 9.65 4.14 -2.49
N TYR A 74 10.21 3.18 -1.75
CA TYR A 74 10.52 3.34 -0.33
C TYR A 74 11.68 4.31 -0.04
N VAL A 75 12.59 4.53 -1.00
CA VAL A 75 13.78 5.39 -0.82
C VAL A 75 13.53 6.85 -1.24
N ALA A 76 12.36 7.17 -1.79
CA ALA A 76 12.10 8.48 -2.39
C ALA A 76 11.16 9.39 -1.58
N GLN A 77 11.50 9.75 -0.33
CA GLN A 77 11.09 11.05 0.27
C GLN A 77 11.77 11.32 1.62
N ASP A 78 13.08 11.61 1.63
CA ASP A 78 13.64 12.49 2.67
C ASP A 78 14.91 13.15 2.15
N ASP A 79 15.11 14.39 2.53
CA ASP A 79 16.06 15.35 1.98
C ASP A 79 17.54 14.89 2.06
N GLY A 80 17.98 14.03 1.14
CA GLY A 80 19.39 13.78 0.85
C GLY A 80 20.20 13.16 2.00
N VAL A 81 19.57 12.47 2.93
CA VAL A 81 20.28 11.76 4.01
C VAL A 81 19.82 10.30 4.05
N GLU A 82 20.63 9.42 3.47
CA GLU A 82 20.49 7.96 3.66
C GLU A 82 20.66 7.63 5.16
N ARG A 83 19.61 7.13 5.79
CA ARG A 83 19.70 6.48 7.09
C ARG A 83 19.14 5.07 6.99
N PRO A 84 19.87 4.03 7.43
CA PRO A 84 19.31 2.70 7.51
C PRO A 84 18.20 2.70 8.56
N VAL A 85 16.99 2.32 8.15
CA VAL A 85 15.92 1.97 9.08
C VAL A 85 16.31 0.63 9.71
N GLY A 86 17.04 0.71 10.82
CA GLY A 86 17.31 -0.45 11.65
C GLY A 86 16.00 -1.00 12.21
N ILE A 87 15.68 -2.23 11.82
CA ILE A 87 14.65 -3.04 12.48
C ILE A 87 15.32 -3.64 13.72
N LYS A 88 14.81 -3.33 14.91
CA LYS A 88 15.13 -4.05 16.15
C LYS A 88 14.35 -5.36 16.22
#